data_AF-A0A6A5HIG8-F1
#
_entry.id   AF-A0A6A5HIG8-F1
#
_cell.length_a   1.000
_cell.length_b   1.000
_cell.length_c   1.000
_cell.angle_alpha   90.00
_cell.angle_beta   90.00
_cell.angle_gamma   90.00
#
_symmetry.space_group_name_H-M   'P 1'
#
loop_
_entity.id
_entity.type
_entity.pdbx_description
1 polymer ?
#
loop_
_entity_poly.entity_id
_entity_poly.type
_entity_poly.pdbx_seq_one_letter_code
_entity_poly.pdbx_strand_id
1 'polypeptide(L)'
;MILEAVKCRIRIGIIEFPCRTFTEAFHSILSATKFKKDLLPFDEFRSLFYDTCLNLKNRFADELLEELHKNNRFVNLWVDLENIVIGSISQQYATTVFRSDSNVTNFSDAFWLASRGRMSKENIMLFSWIATKSEFTCKLGHLLASFIRPEFIEVMNQCMKFAHSAYRTRELLVTMANDKNLMCRMKCPQSTLDISKAHQKINGVDNMNRALRTRLRFFVFTLEQIVSHFRELFSDKVVYVFKTKREEILNATSLKEVENAISDGHKKLSDLVIRVGVRRFVHETMDMFMNMTDEIRLRSVSNTLDLDYLTRCEESVRKNLQTLLSLHEQWGNDKDSIFFHLSVRLGKLKMGS
;
A
#
# COMPACT_ATOMS: atom_id res chain seq x y z
N MET A 1 14.28 -27.93 -19.37
CA MET A 1 13.32 -26.98 -19.96
C MET A 1 11.92 -27.55 -20.17
N ILE A 2 11.74 -28.78 -20.68
CA ILE A 2 10.40 -29.40 -20.85
C ILE A 2 9.70 -29.67 -19.50
N LEU A 3 10.46 -29.99 -18.46
CA LEU A 3 9.96 -30.16 -17.09
C LEU A 3 9.45 -28.87 -16.43
N GLU A 4 9.78 -27.67 -16.94
CA GLU A 4 9.22 -26.42 -16.40
C GLU A 4 7.84 -26.11 -17.01
N ALA A 5 7.65 -26.39 -18.31
CA ALA A 5 6.33 -26.29 -18.93
C ALA A 5 5.33 -27.32 -18.37
N VAL A 6 5.81 -28.50 -17.97
CA VAL A 6 5.03 -29.51 -17.26
C VAL A 6 4.83 -29.13 -15.77
N LYS A 7 5.79 -28.47 -15.13
CA LYS A 7 5.61 -27.93 -13.76
C LYS A 7 4.57 -26.80 -13.70
N CYS A 8 4.43 -25.99 -14.75
CA CYS A 8 3.32 -25.04 -14.85
C CYS A 8 1.93 -25.73 -14.83
N ARG A 9 1.85 -27.05 -15.01
CA ARG A 9 0.61 -27.84 -14.94
C ARG A 9 0.42 -28.71 -13.70
N ILE A 10 1.32 -28.67 -12.71
CA ILE A 10 1.10 -29.39 -11.44
C ILE A 10 0.75 -28.42 -10.27
N ARG A 11 0.81 -27.10 -10.50
CA ARG A 11 0.34 -26.07 -9.54
C ARG A 11 -0.68 -25.08 -10.11
N ILE A 12 -1.42 -25.50 -11.13
CA ILE A 12 -2.75 -24.96 -11.42
C ILE A 12 -3.70 -26.08 -11.00
N GLY A 13 -4.05 -26.11 -9.72
CA GLY A 13 -4.72 -27.27 -9.13
C GLY A 13 -6.15 -27.57 -9.58
N ILE A 14 -6.61 -27.30 -10.81
CA ILE A 14 -7.95 -27.68 -11.34
C ILE A 14 -7.97 -27.52 -12.88
N ILE A 15 -7.08 -28.19 -13.61
CA ILE A 15 -7.43 -28.67 -14.95
C ILE A 15 -6.92 -30.10 -14.99
N GLU A 16 -7.77 -31.05 -14.60
CA GLU A 16 -7.56 -32.45 -14.97
C GLU A 16 -7.46 -32.46 -16.48
N PHE A 17 -6.29 -32.81 -16.99
CA PHE A 17 -6.09 -32.91 -18.41
C PHE A 17 -6.84 -34.16 -18.88
N PRO A 18 -8.00 -34.07 -19.56
CA PRO A 18 -8.72 -35.26 -19.96
C PRO A 18 -7.86 -35.95 -21.01
N CYS A 19 -7.53 -37.23 -20.82
CA CYS A 19 -6.77 -38.01 -21.81
C CYS A 19 -7.32 -37.80 -23.23
N ARG A 20 -8.66 -37.71 -23.33
CA ARG A 20 -9.39 -37.39 -24.55
C ARG A 20 -8.93 -36.10 -25.25
N THR A 21 -8.72 -34.99 -24.53
CA THR A 21 -8.28 -33.71 -25.12
C THR A 21 -6.86 -33.79 -25.69
N PHE A 22 -5.98 -34.60 -25.09
CA PHE A 22 -4.62 -34.82 -25.60
C PHE A 22 -4.71 -35.64 -26.86
N THR A 23 -5.44 -36.75 -26.78
CA THR A 23 -5.59 -37.72 -27.86
C THR A 23 -6.20 -37.06 -29.10
N GLU A 24 -7.24 -36.24 -28.93
CA GLU A 24 -7.86 -35.47 -30.03
C GLU A 24 -6.85 -34.48 -30.66
N ALA A 25 -6.12 -33.72 -29.85
CA ALA A 25 -5.10 -32.79 -30.36
C ALA A 25 -3.93 -33.51 -31.04
N PHE A 26 -3.46 -34.62 -30.47
CA PHE A 26 -2.39 -35.45 -31.01
C PHE A 26 -2.78 -36.03 -32.37
N HIS A 27 -3.99 -36.60 -32.50
CA HIS A 27 -4.49 -37.11 -33.78
C HIS A 27 -4.75 -36.00 -34.81
N SER A 28 -5.13 -34.80 -34.37
CA SER A 28 -5.25 -33.64 -35.26
C SER A 28 -3.89 -33.23 -35.85
N ILE A 29 -2.82 -33.24 -35.05
CA ILE A 29 -1.47 -32.89 -35.54
C ILE A 29 -0.91 -34.04 -36.37
N LEU A 30 -1.09 -35.28 -35.94
CA LEU A 30 -0.71 -36.48 -36.69
C LEU A 30 -1.36 -36.51 -38.08
N SER A 31 -2.67 -36.24 -38.18
CA SER A 31 -3.37 -36.23 -39.47
C SER A 31 -2.95 -35.08 -40.39
N ALA A 32 -2.43 -33.98 -39.84
CA ALA A 32 -1.82 -32.89 -40.59
C ALA A 32 -0.41 -33.23 -41.10
N THR A 33 0.26 -34.24 -40.53
CA THR A 33 1.53 -34.75 -41.06
C THR A 33 1.29 -35.76 -42.18
N LYS A 34 2.21 -35.84 -43.15
CA LYS A 34 2.13 -36.80 -44.28
C LYS A 34 2.40 -38.26 -43.88
N PHE A 35 2.47 -38.58 -42.59
CA PHE A 35 2.79 -39.92 -42.10
C PHE A 35 1.57 -40.85 -42.20
N LYS A 36 1.72 -41.91 -42.99
CA LYS A 36 0.69 -42.94 -43.24
C LYS A 36 1.07 -44.34 -42.72
N LYS A 37 2.10 -44.45 -41.87
CA LYS A 37 2.55 -45.74 -41.33
C LYS A 37 1.77 -46.10 -40.07
N ASP A 38 1.44 -47.39 -39.93
CA ASP A 38 0.74 -47.94 -38.74
C ASP A 38 1.57 -47.84 -37.45
N LEU A 39 2.90 -47.72 -37.57
CA LEU A 39 3.82 -47.57 -36.46
C LEU A 39 4.67 -46.32 -36.65
N LEU A 40 4.67 -45.48 -35.62
CA LEU A 40 5.34 -44.19 -35.61
C LEU A 40 6.75 -44.33 -34.99
N PRO A 41 7.83 -43.97 -35.70
CA PRO A 41 9.17 -43.92 -35.13
C PRO A 41 9.22 -43.06 -33.86
N PHE A 42 10.04 -43.47 -32.89
CA PHE A 42 10.08 -42.81 -31.58
C PHE A 42 10.45 -41.31 -31.66
N ASP A 43 11.38 -40.94 -32.54
CA ASP A 43 11.77 -39.53 -32.71
C ASP A 43 10.64 -38.66 -33.28
N GLU A 44 9.87 -39.21 -34.20
CA GLU A 44 8.68 -38.54 -34.76
C GLU A 44 7.57 -38.45 -33.72
N PHE A 45 7.37 -39.52 -32.93
CA PHE A 45 6.42 -39.51 -31.83
C PHE A 45 6.79 -38.44 -30.80
N ARG A 46 8.08 -38.33 -30.46
CA ARG A 46 8.59 -37.32 -29.54
C ARG A 46 8.36 -35.91 -30.07
N SER A 47 8.58 -35.68 -31.38
CA SER A 47 8.31 -34.40 -32.02
C SER A 47 6.82 -34.06 -31.98
N LEU A 48 5.95 -34.97 -32.43
CA LEU A 48 4.50 -34.79 -32.42
C LEU A 48 3.95 -34.57 -31.01
N PHE A 49 4.49 -35.29 -30.01
CA PHE A 49 4.13 -35.12 -28.62
C PHE A 49 4.48 -33.70 -28.14
N TYR A 50 5.68 -33.21 -28.47
CA TYR A 50 6.10 -31.86 -28.12
C TYR A 50 5.22 -30.80 -28.80
N ASP A 51 4.94 -30.94 -30.09
CA ASP A 51 4.08 -30.04 -30.84
C ASP A 51 2.65 -30.04 -30.31
N THR A 52 2.13 -31.21 -29.91
CA THR A 52 0.83 -31.36 -29.23
C THR A 52 0.80 -30.63 -27.91
N CYS A 53 1.84 -30.79 -27.08
CA CYS A 53 1.96 -30.05 -25.83
C CYS A 53 2.01 -28.53 -26.07
N LEU A 54 2.74 -28.06 -27.08
CA LEU A 54 2.86 -26.65 -27.42
C LEU A 54 1.54 -26.06 -27.91
N ASN A 55 0.86 -26.75 -28.83
CA ASN A 55 -0.45 -26.35 -29.34
C ASN A 55 -1.47 -26.24 -28.20
N LEU A 56 -1.59 -27.28 -27.38
CA LEU A 56 -2.47 -27.26 -26.21
C LEU A 56 -2.10 -26.12 -25.26
N LYS A 57 -0.81 -25.91 -24.97
CA LYS A 57 -0.37 -24.79 -24.12
C LYS A 57 -0.85 -23.45 -24.66
N ASN A 58 -0.67 -23.18 -25.95
CA ASN A 58 -1.08 -21.92 -26.58
C ASN A 58 -2.61 -21.78 -26.54
N ARG A 59 -3.34 -22.81 -26.95
CA ARG A 59 -4.81 -22.82 -26.91
C ARG A 59 -5.36 -22.51 -25.51
N PHE A 60 -4.84 -23.13 -24.45
CA PHE A 60 -5.31 -22.82 -23.09
C PHE A 60 -4.88 -21.44 -22.61
N ALA A 61 -3.73 -20.94 -23.06
CA ALA A 61 -3.32 -19.57 -22.75
C ALA A 61 -4.28 -18.56 -23.39
N ASP A 62 -4.72 -18.82 -24.61
CA ASP A 62 -5.70 -17.99 -25.32
C ASP A 62 -7.08 -18.08 -24.67
N GLU A 63 -7.57 -19.29 -24.35
CA GLU A 63 -8.83 -19.49 -23.62
C GLU A 63 -8.82 -18.78 -22.25
N LEU A 64 -7.69 -18.83 -21.53
CA LEU A 64 -7.51 -18.15 -20.25
C LEU A 64 -7.48 -16.63 -20.39
N LEU A 65 -6.83 -16.11 -21.44
CA LEU A 65 -6.79 -14.68 -21.75
C LEU A 65 -8.19 -14.16 -22.10
N GLU A 66 -8.92 -14.89 -22.94
CA GLU A 66 -10.32 -14.59 -23.28
C GLU A 66 -11.18 -14.55 -22.02
N GLU A 67 -11.10 -15.56 -21.15
CA GLU A 67 -11.85 -15.57 -19.87
C GLU A 67 -11.44 -14.44 -18.91
N LEU A 68 -10.18 -13.99 -18.94
CA LEU A 68 -9.72 -12.85 -18.15
C LEU A 68 -10.36 -11.54 -18.63
N HIS A 69 -10.49 -11.35 -19.94
CA HIS A 69 -11.15 -10.21 -20.55
C HIS A 69 -12.68 -10.31 -20.52
N LYS A 70 -13.22 -11.52 -20.45
CA LYS A 70 -14.66 -11.78 -20.40
C LYS A 70 -15.29 -11.20 -19.14
N ASN A 71 -16.40 -10.49 -19.32
CA ASN A 71 -17.22 -9.90 -18.25
C ASN A 71 -16.49 -8.89 -17.32
N ASN A 72 -15.29 -8.41 -17.69
CA ASN A 72 -14.49 -7.47 -16.89
C ASN A 72 -14.26 -7.91 -15.42
N ARG A 73 -14.39 -9.20 -15.09
CA ARG A 73 -14.38 -9.67 -13.70
C ARG A 73 -13.03 -9.41 -13.02
N PHE A 74 -11.93 -9.73 -13.71
CA PHE A 74 -10.59 -9.47 -13.22
C PHE A 74 -10.32 -7.97 -13.04
N VAL A 75 -10.76 -7.17 -14.01
CA VAL A 75 -10.58 -5.70 -14.01
C VAL A 75 -11.34 -5.06 -12.86
N ASN A 76 -12.58 -5.48 -12.61
CA ASN A 76 -13.39 -5.02 -11.49
C ASN A 76 -12.74 -5.39 -10.15
N LEU A 77 -12.24 -6.62 -10.02
CA LEU A 77 -11.47 -7.03 -8.84
C LEU A 77 -10.21 -6.19 -8.65
N TRP A 78 -9.49 -5.86 -9.73
CA TRP A 78 -8.30 -5.02 -9.67
C TRP A 78 -8.61 -3.62 -9.16
N VAL A 79 -9.72 -3.02 -9.62
CA VAL A 79 -10.23 -1.73 -9.14
C VAL A 79 -10.66 -1.81 -7.68
N ASP A 80 -11.29 -2.92 -7.27
CA ASP A 80 -11.66 -3.16 -5.88
C ASP A 80 -10.44 -3.27 -4.97
N LEU A 81 -9.37 -3.95 -5.42
CA LEU A 81 -8.08 -4.02 -4.72
C LEU A 81 -7.43 -2.63 -4.58
N GLU A 82 -7.42 -1.82 -5.65
CA GLU A 82 -6.95 -0.43 -5.59
C GLU A 82 -7.76 0.37 -4.54
N ASN A 83 -9.09 0.25 -4.58
CA ASN A 83 -9.99 0.95 -3.65
C ASN A 83 -9.79 0.55 -2.20
N ILE A 84 -9.53 -0.74 -1.94
CA ILE A 84 -9.24 -1.28 -0.62
C ILE A 84 -7.88 -0.80 -0.10
N VAL A 85 -6.85 -0.80 -0.94
CA VAL A 85 -5.48 -0.51 -0.50
C VAL A 85 -5.25 0.98 -0.28
N ILE A 86 -5.76 1.83 -1.18
CA ILE A 86 -5.43 3.26 -1.19
C ILE A 86 -6.58 4.18 -1.62
N GLY A 87 -7.64 3.64 -2.20
CA GLY A 87 -8.75 4.44 -2.73
C GLY A 87 -9.85 4.76 -1.72
N SER A 88 -11.07 4.89 -2.24
CA SER A 88 -12.20 5.44 -1.47
C SER A 88 -12.63 4.55 -0.29
N ILE A 89 -12.52 3.24 -0.42
CA ILE A 89 -12.85 2.28 0.64
C ILE A 89 -11.80 2.38 1.75
N SER A 90 -10.51 2.41 1.40
CA SER A 90 -9.40 2.64 2.33
C SER A 90 -9.62 3.92 3.15
N GLN A 91 -9.93 5.03 2.48
CA GLN A 91 -10.15 6.32 3.14
C GLN A 91 -11.35 6.29 4.09
N GLN A 92 -12.48 5.72 3.66
CA GLN A 92 -13.68 5.63 4.49
C GLN A 92 -13.42 4.73 5.71
N TYR A 93 -12.76 3.60 5.50
CA TYR A 93 -12.34 2.69 6.57
C TYR A 93 -11.41 3.39 7.57
N ALA A 94 -10.39 4.08 7.07
CA ALA A 94 -9.43 4.80 7.90
C ALA A 94 -10.10 5.91 8.72
N THR A 95 -11.07 6.62 8.14
CA THR A 95 -11.88 7.61 8.85
C THR A 95 -12.67 6.97 10.00
N THR A 96 -13.22 5.77 9.82
CA THR A 96 -13.96 5.08 10.87
C THR A 96 -13.06 4.51 11.96
N VAL A 97 -11.90 3.97 11.60
CA VAL A 97 -11.02 3.21 12.52
C VAL A 97 -9.99 4.09 13.24
N PHE A 98 -9.46 5.12 12.59
CA PHE A 98 -8.37 5.95 13.13
C PHE A 98 -8.81 7.32 13.64
N ARG A 99 -10.12 7.58 13.65
CA ARG A 99 -10.69 8.72 14.34
C ARG A 99 -10.28 8.75 15.81
N SER A 100 -10.06 9.95 16.32
CA SER A 100 -9.51 10.18 17.66
C SER A 100 -10.40 9.67 18.79
N ASP A 101 -11.71 9.56 18.52
CA ASP A 101 -12.80 9.06 19.37
C ASP A 101 -13.28 7.64 19.00
N SER A 102 -12.59 6.96 18.06
CA SER A 102 -13.01 5.65 17.58
C SER A 102 -12.77 4.56 18.61
N ASN A 103 -13.84 3.82 18.94
CA ASN A 103 -13.83 2.62 19.79
C ASN A 103 -14.11 1.34 18.96
N VAL A 104 -13.75 1.34 17.68
CA VAL A 104 -14.00 0.18 16.80
C VAL A 104 -13.18 -1.03 17.28
N THR A 105 -13.88 -2.08 17.68
CA THR A 105 -13.30 -3.38 18.06
C THR A 105 -13.48 -4.44 16.98
N ASN A 106 -14.49 -4.32 16.11
CA ASN A 106 -14.71 -5.20 14.96
C ASN A 106 -14.33 -4.50 13.65
N PHE A 107 -13.13 -4.80 13.15
CA PHE A 107 -12.61 -4.23 11.90
C PHE A 107 -13.32 -4.77 10.65
N SER A 108 -13.90 -5.97 10.72
CA SER A 108 -14.68 -6.54 9.62
C SER A 108 -15.96 -5.73 9.38
N ASP A 109 -16.65 -5.33 10.45
CA ASP A 109 -17.86 -4.51 10.33
C ASP A 109 -17.54 -3.10 9.82
N ALA A 110 -16.43 -2.52 10.27
CA ALA A 110 -15.95 -1.23 9.76
C ALA A 110 -15.62 -1.30 8.27
N PHE A 111 -15.02 -2.39 7.80
CA PHE A 111 -14.77 -2.62 6.38
C PHE A 111 -16.08 -2.79 5.59
N TRP A 112 -17.03 -3.57 6.10
CA TRP A 112 -18.36 -3.73 5.49
C TRP A 112 -19.07 -2.39 5.31
N LEU A 113 -19.03 -1.54 6.34
CA LEU A 113 -19.61 -0.20 6.29
C LEU A 113 -18.90 0.70 5.27
N ALA A 114 -17.57 0.65 5.21
CA ALA A 114 -16.78 1.41 4.25
C ALA A 114 -17.05 1.00 2.79
N SER A 115 -17.24 -0.30 2.56
CA SER A 115 -17.46 -0.90 1.24
C SER A 115 -18.89 -0.77 0.73
N ARG A 116 -19.84 -0.45 1.62
CA ARG A 116 -21.26 -0.34 1.27
C ARG A 116 -21.48 0.72 0.18
N GLY A 117 -21.99 0.27 -0.96
CA GLY A 117 -22.26 1.13 -2.13
C GLY A 117 -21.03 1.45 -2.98
N ARG A 118 -19.85 0.90 -2.66
CA ARG A 118 -18.59 1.09 -3.39
C ARG A 118 -18.04 -0.18 -4.04
N MET A 119 -18.54 -1.34 -3.63
CA MET A 119 -18.15 -2.66 -4.12
C MET A 119 -19.39 -3.55 -4.29
N SER A 120 -19.35 -4.50 -5.25
CA SER A 120 -20.43 -5.47 -5.43
C SER A 120 -20.53 -6.43 -4.24
N LYS A 121 -21.73 -6.89 -3.90
CA LYS A 121 -21.93 -7.84 -2.78
C LYS A 121 -21.12 -9.13 -2.95
N GLU A 122 -21.00 -9.59 -4.20
CA GLU A 122 -20.23 -10.78 -4.55
C GLU A 122 -18.74 -10.60 -4.26
N ASN A 123 -18.17 -9.44 -4.61
CA ASN A 123 -16.75 -9.15 -4.38
C ASN A 123 -16.47 -8.90 -2.90
N ILE A 124 -17.38 -8.27 -2.15
CA ILE A 124 -17.18 -8.05 -0.71
C ILE A 124 -16.95 -9.37 0.03
N MET A 125 -17.67 -10.44 -0.35
CA MET A 125 -17.52 -11.77 0.26
C MET A 125 -16.16 -12.43 -0.01
N LEU A 126 -15.38 -11.93 -0.98
CA LEU A 126 -14.02 -12.41 -1.24
C LEU A 126 -13.03 -11.89 -0.20
N PHE A 127 -13.33 -10.76 0.46
CA PHE A 127 -12.40 -10.09 1.37
C PHE A 127 -12.73 -10.42 2.83
N SER A 128 -11.70 -10.64 3.63
CA SER A 128 -11.83 -10.83 5.07
C SER A 128 -10.74 -10.06 5.78
N TRP A 129 -11.12 -9.18 6.71
CA TRP A 129 -10.17 -8.46 7.56
C TRP A 129 -9.65 -9.38 8.65
N ILE A 130 -8.33 -9.44 8.78
CA ILE A 130 -7.67 -10.08 9.92
C ILE A 130 -7.89 -9.19 11.14
N ALA A 131 -7.81 -9.74 12.36
CA ALA A 131 -8.02 -9.02 13.62
C ALA A 131 -7.14 -7.76 13.84
N THR A 132 -6.21 -7.46 12.94
CA THR A 132 -5.39 -6.25 12.94
C THR A 132 -6.00 -5.12 12.11
N LYS A 133 -5.80 -3.86 12.55
CA LYS A 133 -6.37 -2.63 11.96
C LYS A 133 -6.06 -2.36 10.46
N SER A 134 -5.14 -3.08 9.83
CA SER A 134 -4.67 -2.77 8.46
C SER A 134 -4.15 -4.02 7.77
N GLU A 135 -4.97 -5.08 7.77
CA GLU A 135 -4.61 -6.31 7.07
C GLU A 135 -5.86 -7.04 6.61
N PHE A 136 -5.89 -7.41 5.33
CA PHE A 136 -6.96 -8.19 4.75
C PHE A 136 -6.41 -9.43 4.05
N THR A 137 -7.28 -10.43 3.92
CA THR A 137 -7.10 -11.60 3.06
C THR A 137 -8.13 -11.55 1.94
N CYS A 138 -7.78 -12.15 0.81
CA CYS A 138 -8.66 -12.28 -0.33
C CYS A 138 -8.78 -13.75 -0.72
N LYS A 139 -9.99 -14.31 -0.64
CA LYS A 139 -10.31 -15.68 -1.05
C LYS A 139 -10.62 -15.69 -2.54
N LEU A 140 -9.57 -15.84 -3.34
CA LEU A 140 -9.72 -15.87 -4.79
C LEU A 140 -10.09 -17.27 -5.29
N GLY A 141 -11.00 -17.31 -6.27
CA GLY A 141 -11.28 -18.52 -7.03
C GLY A 141 -10.05 -18.98 -7.81
N HIS A 142 -10.02 -20.25 -8.19
CA HIS A 142 -8.86 -20.95 -8.74
C HIS A 142 -8.16 -20.23 -9.91
N LEU A 143 -8.93 -19.63 -10.83
CA LEU A 143 -8.42 -18.92 -12.01
C LEU A 143 -7.84 -17.53 -11.69
N LEU A 144 -8.30 -16.87 -10.62
CA LEU A 144 -7.79 -15.56 -10.19
C LEU A 144 -6.58 -15.70 -9.26
N ALA A 145 -6.57 -16.79 -8.48
CA ALA A 145 -5.49 -17.15 -7.58
C ALA A 145 -4.17 -17.50 -8.31
N SER A 146 -4.22 -17.87 -9.59
CA SER A 146 -3.01 -18.09 -10.40
C SER A 146 -2.26 -16.79 -10.68
N PHE A 147 -2.98 -15.67 -10.77
CA PHE A 147 -2.44 -14.34 -11.09
C PHE A 147 -2.11 -13.54 -9.84
N ILE A 148 -3.05 -13.44 -8.90
CA ILE A 148 -2.86 -12.68 -7.66
C ILE A 148 -2.47 -13.68 -6.57
N ARG A 149 -1.15 -13.84 -6.41
CA ARG A 149 -0.58 -14.74 -5.41
C ARG A 149 -0.66 -14.14 -4.00
N PRO A 150 -0.63 -14.96 -2.94
CA PRO A 150 -0.67 -14.47 -1.56
C PRO A 150 0.39 -13.42 -1.23
N GLU A 151 1.60 -13.57 -1.77
CA GLU A 151 2.71 -12.63 -1.56
C GLU A 151 2.37 -11.22 -2.08
N PHE A 152 1.53 -11.14 -3.12
CA PHE A 152 1.08 -9.85 -3.63
C PHE A 152 0.10 -9.17 -2.68
N ILE A 153 -0.78 -9.93 -2.04
CA ILE A 153 -1.69 -9.42 -1.00
C ILE A 153 -0.89 -8.92 0.21
N GLU A 154 0.21 -9.59 0.59
CA GLU A 154 1.11 -9.12 1.65
C GLU A 154 1.70 -7.75 1.33
N VAL A 155 2.20 -7.54 0.11
CA VAL A 155 2.71 -6.24 -0.35
C VAL A 155 1.60 -5.18 -0.34
N MET A 156 0.40 -5.50 -0.80
CA MET A 156 -0.75 -4.60 -0.73
C MET A 156 -1.10 -4.21 0.71
N ASN A 157 -1.07 -5.17 1.64
CA ASN A 157 -1.26 -4.91 3.06
C ASN A 157 -0.17 -3.98 3.62
N GLN A 158 1.08 -4.13 3.21
CA GLN A 158 2.16 -3.21 3.61
C GLN A 158 1.92 -1.79 3.06
N CYS A 159 1.45 -1.65 1.82
CA CYS A 159 1.08 -0.35 1.26
C CYS A 159 -0.04 0.31 2.07
N MET A 160 -1.09 -0.47 2.38
CA MET A 160 -2.21 -0.01 3.19
C MET A 160 -1.77 0.39 4.61
N LYS A 161 -0.89 -0.39 5.26
CA LYS A 161 -0.32 -0.07 6.59
C LYS A 161 0.40 1.28 6.59
N PHE A 162 1.23 1.55 5.59
CA PHE A 162 1.91 2.85 5.47
C PHE A 162 0.91 4.00 5.27
N ALA A 163 -0.03 3.84 4.33
CA ALA A 163 -1.04 4.85 4.05
C ALA A 163 -1.93 5.17 5.27
N HIS A 164 -2.36 4.14 5.99
CA HIS A 164 -3.13 4.28 7.22
C HIS A 164 -2.33 4.92 8.36
N SER A 165 -1.03 4.62 8.49
CA SER A 165 -0.15 5.29 9.46
C SER A 165 -0.06 6.80 9.19
N ALA A 166 0.17 7.19 7.93
CA ALA A 166 0.19 8.58 7.51
C ALA A 166 -1.17 9.26 7.71
N TYR A 167 -2.26 8.59 7.36
CA TYR A 167 -3.62 9.08 7.57
C TYR A 167 -3.91 9.33 9.06
N ARG A 168 -3.65 8.34 9.93
CA ARG A 168 -3.87 8.43 11.38
C ARG A 168 -3.07 9.58 11.98
N THR A 169 -1.78 9.66 11.64
CA THR A 169 -0.89 10.71 12.16
C THR A 169 -1.45 12.09 11.80
N ARG A 170 -1.85 12.29 10.55
CA ARG A 170 -2.49 13.52 10.09
C ARG A 170 -3.80 13.80 10.84
N GLU A 171 -4.68 12.82 10.98
CA GLU A 171 -5.99 12.99 11.63
C GLU A 171 -5.84 13.41 13.10
N LEU A 172 -4.86 12.82 13.81
CA LEU A 172 -4.54 13.21 15.18
C LEU A 172 -4.02 14.65 15.26
N LEU A 173 -3.13 15.05 14.35
CA LEU A 173 -2.61 16.42 14.29
C LEU A 173 -3.71 17.43 13.98
N VAL A 174 -4.58 17.15 13.00
CA VAL A 174 -5.73 18.00 12.66
C VAL A 174 -6.70 18.10 13.84
N THR A 175 -6.98 16.99 14.52
CA THR A 175 -7.84 17.00 15.71
C THR A 175 -7.24 17.87 16.81
N MET A 176 -5.96 17.69 17.12
CA MET A 176 -5.26 18.46 18.15
C MET A 176 -5.22 19.96 17.82
N ALA A 177 -4.97 20.32 16.56
CA ALA A 177 -4.95 21.72 16.13
C ALA A 177 -6.32 22.41 16.29
N ASN A 178 -7.41 21.65 16.17
CA ASN A 178 -8.79 22.14 16.20
C ASN A 178 -9.47 21.99 17.56
N ASP A 179 -8.91 21.23 18.50
CA ASP A 179 -9.49 21.04 19.84
C ASP A 179 -9.28 22.28 20.71
N LYS A 180 -10.22 23.22 20.61
CA LYS A 180 -10.26 24.44 21.42
C LYS A 180 -10.27 24.15 22.92
N ASN A 181 -10.91 23.05 23.35
CA ASN A 181 -11.04 22.72 24.77
C ASN A 181 -9.73 22.17 25.34
N LEU A 182 -9.02 21.33 24.58
CA LEU A 182 -7.67 20.89 24.93
C LEU A 182 -6.73 22.09 24.99
N MET A 183 -6.72 22.94 23.96
CA MET A 183 -5.86 24.12 23.92
C MET A 183 -6.17 25.10 25.05
N CYS A 184 -7.43 25.32 25.42
CA CYS A 184 -7.77 26.17 26.56
C CYS A 184 -7.31 25.60 27.90
N ARG A 185 -7.39 24.27 28.09
CA ARG A 185 -7.08 23.59 29.36
C ARG A 185 -5.59 23.29 29.55
N MET A 186 -4.82 23.24 28.46
CA MET A 186 -3.40 22.89 28.50
C MET A 186 -2.59 23.89 29.32
N LYS A 187 -1.80 23.36 30.27
CA LYS A 187 -0.87 24.11 31.12
C LYS A 187 0.51 23.46 31.08
N CYS A 188 1.55 24.27 31.27
CA CYS A 188 2.89 23.73 31.52
C CYS A 188 2.90 22.86 32.80
N PRO A 189 3.84 21.90 32.92
CA PRO A 189 3.98 21.10 34.12
C PRO A 189 4.23 21.97 35.36
N GLN A 190 3.73 21.53 36.52
CA GLN A 190 3.83 22.30 37.76
C GLN A 190 5.27 22.65 38.11
N SER A 191 6.21 21.72 37.90
CA SER A 191 7.65 21.94 38.09
C SER A 191 8.20 23.13 37.28
N THR A 192 7.78 23.29 36.02
CA THR A 192 8.16 24.42 35.16
C THR A 192 7.55 25.74 35.68
N LEU A 193 6.31 25.69 36.15
CA LEU A 193 5.62 26.85 36.69
C LEU A 193 6.24 27.31 38.02
N ASP A 194 6.68 26.38 38.86
CA ASP A 194 7.32 26.68 40.14
C ASP A 194 8.67 27.37 39.94
N ILE A 195 9.46 26.96 38.94
CA ILE A 195 10.68 27.65 38.52
C ILE A 195 10.36 29.08 38.06
N SER A 196 9.33 29.27 37.24
CA SER A 196 8.92 30.59 36.74
C SER A 196 8.50 31.54 37.87
N LYS A 197 7.78 31.02 38.87
CA LYS A 197 7.39 31.76 40.09
C LYS A 197 8.60 32.11 40.96
N ALA A 198 9.56 31.19 41.10
CA ALA A 198 10.80 31.44 41.84
C ALA A 198 11.62 32.59 41.24
N HIS A 199 11.53 32.81 39.93
CA HIS A 199 12.18 33.93 39.23
C HIS A 199 11.35 35.25 39.23
N GLN A 200 10.30 35.36 40.06
CA GLN A 200 9.50 36.57 40.31
C GLN A 200 8.98 37.30 39.06
N LYS A 201 8.68 36.58 37.96
CA LYS A 201 8.07 37.20 36.77
C LYS A 201 6.57 37.38 36.98
N ILE A 202 6.12 38.61 37.25
CA ILE A 202 4.70 38.98 37.18
C ILE A 202 4.19 38.60 35.78
N ASN A 203 3.10 37.82 35.69
CA ASN A 203 2.55 37.20 34.46
C ASN A 203 3.38 36.08 33.81
N GLY A 204 4.43 35.56 34.46
CA GLY A 204 5.29 34.50 33.92
C GLY A 204 4.56 33.18 33.61
N VAL A 205 3.58 32.81 34.44
CA VAL A 205 2.78 31.58 34.28
C VAL A 205 1.87 31.65 33.05
N ASP A 206 1.13 32.75 32.90
CA ASP A 206 0.22 32.93 31.76
C ASP A 206 0.97 33.09 30.44
N ASN A 207 2.11 33.79 30.46
CA ASN A 207 2.99 33.90 29.31
C ASN A 207 3.57 32.54 28.90
N MET A 208 3.97 31.69 29.84
CA MET A 208 4.45 30.33 29.56
C MET A 208 3.34 29.44 28.98
N ASN A 209 2.14 29.44 29.57
CA ASN A 209 1.01 28.67 29.04
C ASN A 209 0.61 29.17 27.64
N ARG A 210 0.68 30.48 27.38
CA ARG A 210 0.45 31.05 26.04
C ARG A 210 1.53 30.60 25.06
N ALA A 211 2.80 30.68 25.43
CA ALA A 211 3.92 30.24 24.61
C ALA A 211 3.82 28.76 24.24
N LEU A 212 3.50 27.89 25.21
CA LEU A 212 3.30 26.46 25.00
C LEU A 212 2.22 26.19 23.95
N ARG A 213 1.05 26.83 24.12
CA ARG A 213 -0.10 26.67 23.19
C ARG A 213 0.22 27.16 21.79
N THR A 214 0.85 28.33 21.69
CA THR A 214 1.26 28.91 20.39
C THR A 214 2.27 28.01 19.70
N ARG A 215 3.31 27.56 20.41
CA ARG A 215 4.36 26.70 19.86
C ARG A 215 3.83 25.34 19.43
N LEU A 216 3.02 24.69 20.28
CA LEU A 216 2.35 23.45 19.93
C LEU A 216 1.51 23.61 18.65
N ARG A 217 0.73 24.69 18.54
CA ARG A 217 -0.11 24.92 17.36
C ARG A 217 0.71 25.05 16.07
N PHE A 218 1.79 25.82 16.11
CA PHE A 218 2.71 25.93 14.97
C PHE A 218 3.35 24.59 14.63
N PHE A 219 3.88 23.89 15.62
CA PHE A 219 4.51 22.60 15.44
C PHE A 219 3.56 21.56 14.82
N VAL A 220 2.35 21.44 15.37
CA VAL A 220 1.33 20.51 14.87
C VAL A 220 0.94 20.83 13.43
N PHE A 221 0.79 22.12 13.10
CA PHE A 221 0.47 22.53 11.73
C PHE A 221 1.60 22.21 10.75
N THR A 222 2.85 22.49 11.12
CA THR A 222 4.02 22.15 10.30
C THR A 222 4.13 20.64 10.09
N LEU A 223 3.98 19.84 11.16
CA LEU A 223 4.05 18.39 11.09
C LEU A 223 2.89 17.81 10.26
N GLU A 224 1.69 18.36 10.37
CA GLU A 224 0.52 17.97 9.55
C GLU A 224 0.81 18.16 8.08
N GLN A 225 1.38 19.31 7.69
CA GLN A 225 1.77 19.55 6.30
C GLN A 225 2.78 18.51 5.84
N ILE A 226 3.85 18.27 6.59
CA ILE A 226 4.88 17.27 6.22
C ILE A 226 4.26 15.89 6.02
N VAL A 227 3.45 15.42 6.98
CA VAL A 227 2.79 14.10 6.90
C VAL A 227 1.82 14.04 5.72
N SER A 228 1.11 15.12 5.41
CA SER A 228 0.24 15.20 4.23
C SER A 228 1.03 15.01 2.93
N HIS A 229 2.24 15.57 2.82
CA HIS A 229 3.10 15.37 1.66
C HIS A 229 3.55 13.90 1.50
N PHE A 230 3.92 13.25 2.62
CA PHE A 230 4.25 11.81 2.61
C PHE A 230 3.06 10.98 2.12
N ARG A 231 1.87 11.25 2.68
CA ARG A 231 0.64 10.54 2.34
C ARG A 231 0.30 10.69 0.85
N GLU A 232 0.21 11.92 0.36
CA GLU A 232 -0.18 12.20 -1.03
C GLU A 232 0.75 11.54 -2.03
N LEU A 233 2.07 11.72 -1.88
CA LEU A 233 3.04 11.16 -2.81
C LEU A 233 3.04 9.64 -2.82
N PHE A 234 2.91 9.02 -1.64
CA PHE A 234 2.80 7.57 -1.55
C PHE A 234 1.51 7.07 -2.21
N SER A 235 0.37 7.69 -1.87
CA SER A 235 -0.93 7.35 -2.43
C SER A 235 -0.94 7.50 -3.95
N ASP A 236 -0.45 8.62 -4.48
CA ASP A 236 -0.39 8.89 -5.91
C ASP A 236 0.44 7.84 -6.65
N LYS A 237 1.58 7.41 -6.08
CA LYS A 237 2.40 6.38 -6.70
C LYS A 237 1.74 5.00 -6.67
N VAL A 238 1.09 4.62 -5.57
CA VAL A 238 0.37 3.35 -5.49
C VAL A 238 -0.78 3.32 -6.51
N VAL A 239 -1.58 4.39 -6.56
CA VAL A 239 -2.67 4.56 -7.55
C VAL A 239 -2.13 4.49 -8.98
N TYR A 240 -1.01 5.17 -9.26
CA TYR A 240 -0.37 5.13 -10.57
C TYR A 240 0.00 3.69 -10.97
N VAL A 241 0.62 2.92 -10.08
CA VAL A 241 0.97 1.52 -10.37
C VAL A 241 -0.29 0.69 -10.65
N PHE A 242 -1.35 0.80 -9.84
CA PHE A 242 -2.60 0.07 -10.09
C PHE A 242 -3.20 0.43 -11.46
N LYS A 243 -3.29 1.73 -11.80
CA LYS A 243 -3.88 2.19 -13.06
C LYS A 243 -3.08 1.76 -14.28
N THR A 244 -1.77 1.98 -14.27
CA THR A 244 -0.90 1.60 -15.40
C THR A 244 -0.92 0.09 -15.62
N LYS A 245 -0.88 -0.72 -14.55
CA LYS A 245 -0.94 -2.18 -14.68
C LYS A 245 -2.30 -2.68 -15.12
N ARG A 246 -3.38 -2.02 -14.73
CA ARG A 246 -4.71 -2.31 -15.27
C ARG A 246 -4.75 -2.12 -16.79
N GLU A 247 -4.21 -1.01 -17.29
CA GLU A 247 -4.16 -0.70 -18.72
C GLU A 247 -3.29 -1.71 -19.49
N GLU A 248 -2.13 -2.07 -18.96
CA GLU A 248 -1.27 -3.11 -19.55
C GLU A 248 -1.98 -4.47 -19.63
N ILE A 249 -2.72 -4.88 -18.58
CA ILE A 249 -3.45 -6.16 -18.56
C ILE A 249 -4.64 -6.15 -19.53
N LEU A 250 -5.34 -5.01 -19.63
CA LEU A 250 -6.45 -4.83 -20.58
C LEU A 250 -6.00 -4.90 -22.03
N ASN A 251 -4.82 -4.35 -22.34
CA ASN A 251 -4.27 -4.31 -23.70
C ASN A 251 -3.40 -5.53 -24.03
N ALA A 252 -3.24 -6.47 -23.09
CA ALA A 252 -2.41 -7.65 -23.29
C ALA A 252 -2.99 -8.56 -24.38
N THR A 253 -2.16 -8.93 -25.34
CA THR A 253 -2.47 -9.86 -26.43
C THR A 253 -2.01 -11.29 -26.13
N SER A 254 -1.30 -11.49 -25.01
CA SER A 254 -0.88 -12.80 -24.56
C SER A 254 -0.91 -12.92 -23.04
N LEU A 255 -1.10 -14.14 -22.55
CA LEU A 255 -1.03 -14.45 -21.11
C LEU A 255 0.32 -14.04 -20.49
N LYS A 256 1.42 -14.14 -21.25
CA LYS A 256 2.76 -13.75 -20.80
C LYS A 256 2.86 -12.25 -20.54
N GLU A 257 2.18 -11.41 -21.33
CA GLU A 257 2.11 -9.97 -21.09
C GLU A 257 1.36 -9.66 -19.80
N VAL A 258 0.26 -10.37 -19.52
CA VAL A 258 -0.46 -10.27 -18.24
C VAL A 258 0.44 -10.67 -17.06
N GLU A 259 1.12 -11.81 -17.14
CA GLU A 259 2.04 -12.26 -16.09
C GLU A 259 3.17 -11.25 -15.83
N ASN A 260 3.75 -10.70 -16.91
CA ASN A 260 4.77 -9.67 -16.81
C ASN A 260 4.25 -8.39 -16.17
N ALA A 261 3.05 -7.92 -16.56
CA ALA A 261 2.43 -6.72 -16.01
C ALA A 261 2.16 -6.88 -14.51
N ILE A 262 1.65 -8.03 -14.09
CA ILE A 262 1.39 -8.35 -12.67
C ILE A 262 2.71 -8.45 -11.89
N SER A 263 3.72 -9.14 -12.44
CA SER A 263 5.02 -9.28 -11.79
C SER A 263 5.74 -7.94 -11.65
N ASP A 264 5.67 -7.07 -12.66
CA ASP A 264 6.22 -5.72 -12.59
C ASP A 264 5.43 -4.84 -11.61
N GLY A 265 4.10 -4.97 -11.57
CA GLY A 265 3.25 -4.30 -10.58
C GLY A 265 3.59 -4.70 -9.15
N HIS A 266 3.74 -6.00 -8.89
CA HIS A 266 4.19 -6.54 -7.61
C HIS A 266 5.55 -5.97 -7.21
N LYS A 267 6.53 -5.99 -8.14
CA LYS A 267 7.86 -5.44 -7.88
C LYS A 267 7.80 -3.95 -7.55
N LYS A 268 7.07 -3.14 -8.35
CA LYS A 268 6.91 -1.70 -8.15
C LYS A 268 6.24 -1.37 -6.81
N LEU A 269 5.21 -2.11 -6.41
CA LEU A 269 4.58 -1.92 -5.10
C LEU A 269 5.50 -2.36 -3.96
N SER A 270 6.18 -3.51 -4.10
CA SER A 270 7.15 -4.01 -3.14
C SER A 270 8.29 -3.01 -2.90
N ASP A 271 8.78 -2.40 -3.98
CA ASP A 271 9.77 -1.34 -3.98
C ASP A 271 9.33 -0.13 -3.13
N LEU A 272 8.04 0.17 -2.99
CA LEU A 272 7.58 1.29 -2.16
C LEU A 272 7.61 0.96 -0.66
N VAL A 273 7.45 -0.31 -0.30
CA VAL A 273 7.26 -0.75 1.09
C VAL A 273 8.48 -1.46 1.68
N ILE A 274 9.42 -1.88 0.84
CA ILE A 274 10.66 -2.53 1.30
C ILE A 274 11.51 -1.56 2.13
N ARG A 275 11.85 -1.97 3.35
CA ARG A 275 12.60 -1.14 4.31
C ARG A 275 14.12 -1.32 4.14
N VAL A 276 14.64 -0.94 2.99
CA VAL A 276 16.09 -1.03 2.68
C VAL A 276 16.64 0.33 2.21
N GLY A 277 17.88 0.64 2.60
CA GLY A 277 18.59 1.87 2.22
C GLY A 277 17.80 3.13 2.55
N VAL A 278 17.67 4.03 1.59
CA VAL A 278 16.89 5.28 1.68
C VAL A 278 15.43 5.06 2.07
N ARG A 279 14.81 3.99 1.56
CA ARG A 279 13.39 3.73 1.79
C ARG A 279 13.16 3.42 3.27
N ARG A 280 14.07 2.65 3.87
CA ARG A 280 14.09 2.40 5.31
C ARG A 280 13.99 3.70 6.10
N PHE A 281 14.83 4.68 5.75
CA PHE A 281 14.86 5.97 6.44
C PHE A 281 13.54 6.75 6.32
N VAL A 282 12.87 6.68 5.16
CA VAL A 282 11.56 7.31 4.95
C VAL A 282 10.46 6.65 5.79
N HIS A 283 10.45 5.31 5.82
CA HIS A 283 9.54 4.54 6.67
C HIS A 283 9.80 4.81 8.16
N GLU A 284 11.06 4.84 8.59
CA GLU A 284 11.44 5.18 9.98
C GLU A 284 11.09 6.62 10.35
N THR A 285 11.21 7.56 9.40
CA THR A 285 10.79 8.96 9.60
C THR A 285 9.28 9.07 9.82
N MET A 286 8.48 8.33 9.03
CA MET A 286 7.03 8.29 9.21
C MET A 286 6.63 7.62 10.54
N ASP A 287 7.30 6.53 10.90
CA ASP A 287 7.10 5.86 12.20
C ASP A 287 7.45 6.81 13.37
N MET A 288 8.53 7.59 13.23
CA MET A 288 8.89 8.64 14.19
C MET A 288 7.82 9.72 14.29
N PHE A 289 7.29 10.22 13.17
CA PHE A 289 6.21 11.23 13.19
C PHE A 289 4.95 10.70 13.86
N MET A 290 4.59 9.44 13.63
CA MET A 290 3.45 8.80 14.29
C MET A 290 3.67 8.72 15.81
N ASN A 291 4.81 8.17 16.25
CA ASN A 291 5.12 8.01 17.68
C ASN A 291 5.20 9.38 18.39
N MET A 292 5.82 10.37 17.75
CA MET A 292 5.91 11.73 18.26
C MET A 292 4.52 12.37 18.40
N THR A 293 3.63 12.17 17.44
CA THR A 293 2.25 12.68 17.48
C THR A 293 1.46 12.04 18.63
N ASP A 294 1.58 10.72 18.79
CA ASP A 294 0.95 9.99 19.91
C ASP A 294 1.46 10.49 21.26
N GLU A 295 2.78 10.69 21.40
CA GLU A 295 3.39 11.18 22.63
C GLU A 295 2.98 12.63 22.95
N ILE A 296 2.98 13.53 21.97
CA ILE A 296 2.53 14.91 22.16
C ILE A 296 1.05 14.93 22.57
N ARG A 297 0.20 14.10 21.94
CA ARG A 297 -1.22 14.00 22.31
C ARG A 297 -1.38 13.58 23.76
N LEU A 298 -0.70 12.51 24.18
CA LEU A 298 -0.74 12.00 25.54
C LEU A 298 -0.30 13.07 26.54
N ARG A 299 0.88 13.68 26.31
CA ARG A 299 1.45 14.73 27.17
C ARG A 299 0.59 15.99 27.23
N SER A 300 -0.11 16.32 26.14
CA SER A 300 -1.05 17.45 26.09
C SER A 300 -2.25 17.21 27.00
N VAL A 301 -2.79 15.99 27.01
CA VAL A 301 -3.96 15.63 27.85
C VAL A 301 -3.57 15.50 29.33
N SER A 302 -2.37 15.00 29.64
CA SER A 302 -1.87 14.86 31.01
C SER A 302 -1.25 16.13 31.60
N ASN A 303 -1.16 17.23 30.85
CA ASN A 303 -0.44 18.46 31.23
C ASN A 303 1.04 18.20 31.62
N THR A 304 1.69 17.24 30.95
CA THR A 304 3.11 16.93 31.12
C THR A 304 3.94 17.36 29.90
N LEU A 305 3.35 18.13 28.99
CA LEU A 305 4.02 18.72 27.83
C LEU A 305 4.68 20.04 28.22
N ASP A 306 5.98 20.15 28.00
CA ASP A 306 6.73 21.39 28.21
C ASP A 306 7.37 21.92 26.91
N LEU A 307 7.91 23.14 26.99
CA LEU A 307 8.55 23.81 25.86
C LEU A 307 9.86 23.14 25.43
N ASP A 308 10.57 22.50 26.36
CA ASP A 308 11.85 21.83 26.07
C ASP A 308 11.62 20.56 25.25
N TYR A 309 10.60 19.79 25.59
CA TYR A 309 10.16 18.63 24.84
C TYR A 309 9.73 19.02 23.42
N LEU A 310 8.91 20.08 23.26
CA LEU A 310 8.55 20.58 21.94
C LEU A 310 9.78 21.04 21.13
N THR A 311 10.76 21.66 21.77
CA THR A 311 12.03 22.05 21.13
C THR A 311 12.78 20.82 20.61
N ARG A 312 12.88 19.75 21.42
CA ARG A 312 13.50 18.49 20.99
C ARG A 312 12.75 17.83 19.83
N CYS A 313 11.42 17.87 19.84
CA CYS A 313 10.60 17.39 18.72
C CYS A 313 10.88 18.17 17.44
N GLU A 314 10.85 19.49 17.50
CA GLU A 314 11.17 20.38 16.37
C GLU A 314 12.58 20.11 15.82
N GLU A 315 13.57 19.95 16.69
CA GLU A 315 14.93 19.60 16.29
C GLU A 315 15.04 18.24 15.60
N SER A 316 14.36 17.24 16.15
CA SER A 316 14.33 15.90 15.56
C SER A 316 13.68 15.90 14.17
N VAL A 317 12.53 16.58 14.03
CA VAL A 317 11.85 16.74 12.73
C VAL A 317 12.78 17.46 11.74
N ARG A 318 13.41 18.57 12.15
CA ARG A 318 14.31 19.34 11.29
C ARG A 318 15.50 18.53 10.83
N LYS A 319 16.18 17.82 11.73
CA LYS A 319 17.35 16.97 11.41
C LYS A 319 16.99 15.86 10.41
N ASN A 320 15.85 15.19 10.62
CA ASN A 320 15.40 14.14 9.71
C ASN A 320 15.07 14.71 8.32
N LEU A 321 14.38 15.85 8.26
CA LEU A 321 14.06 16.49 6.99
C LEU A 321 15.29 17.02 6.27
N GLN A 322 16.26 17.60 6.98
CA GLN A 322 17.55 17.97 6.40
C GLN A 322 18.27 16.75 5.82
N THR A 323 18.22 15.61 6.50
CA THR A 323 18.79 14.36 5.98
C THR A 323 18.05 13.87 4.73
N LEU A 324 16.71 13.93 4.72
CA LEU A 324 15.91 13.64 3.52
C LEU A 324 16.25 14.58 2.36
N LEU A 325 16.46 15.86 2.64
CA LEU A 325 16.86 16.87 1.66
C LEU A 325 18.30 16.68 1.19
N SER A 326 19.24 16.20 2.02
CA SER A 326 20.61 15.93 1.56
C SER A 326 20.70 14.65 0.72
N LEU A 327 19.81 13.68 0.97
CA LEU A 327 19.73 12.48 0.14
C LEU A 327 19.25 12.81 -1.28
N HIS A 328 18.54 13.93 -1.47
CA HIS A 328 18.20 14.48 -2.80
C HIS A 328 19.44 14.71 -3.67
N GLU A 329 20.52 15.27 -3.10
CA GLU A 329 21.76 15.53 -3.83
C GLU A 329 22.43 14.23 -4.29
N GLN A 330 22.19 13.13 -3.59
CA GLN A 330 22.73 11.80 -3.87
C GLN A 330 21.87 10.98 -4.84
N TRP A 331 20.56 11.26 -4.97
CA TRP A 331 19.65 10.51 -5.86
C TRP A 331 19.79 10.86 -7.34
N GLY A 332 20.46 11.97 -7.67
CA GLY A 332 20.42 12.51 -9.03
C GLY A 332 19.00 12.90 -9.46
N ASN A 333 18.84 13.33 -10.71
CA ASN A 333 17.53 13.68 -11.30
C ASN A 333 16.66 12.44 -11.60
N ASP A 334 16.54 11.50 -10.66
CA ASP A 334 15.61 10.38 -10.79
C ASP A 334 14.17 10.87 -10.56
N LYS A 335 13.56 11.37 -11.63
CA LYS A 335 12.19 11.89 -11.66
C LYS A 335 11.13 10.82 -11.36
N ASP A 336 11.46 9.54 -11.35
CA ASP A 336 10.50 8.46 -11.09
C ASP A 336 10.44 8.06 -9.61
N SER A 337 11.42 8.50 -8.81
CA SER A 337 11.51 8.26 -7.37
C SER A 337 10.51 9.12 -6.59
N ILE A 338 9.64 8.49 -5.80
CA ILE A 338 8.71 9.22 -4.90
C ILE A 338 9.48 10.08 -3.91
N PHE A 339 10.69 9.64 -3.55
CA PHE A 339 11.53 10.29 -2.55
C PHE A 339 12.14 11.58 -3.11
N PHE A 340 12.44 11.61 -4.40
CA PHE A 340 12.81 12.84 -5.12
C PHE A 340 11.65 13.86 -5.08
N HIS A 341 10.42 13.44 -5.40
CA HIS A 341 9.27 14.36 -5.32
C HIS A 341 9.00 14.82 -3.89
N LEU A 342 9.23 13.94 -2.92
CA LEU A 342 9.10 14.26 -1.50
C LEU A 342 10.11 15.32 -1.08
N SER A 343 11.39 15.17 -1.43
CA SER A 343 12.42 16.16 -1.10
C SER A 343 12.14 17.51 -1.77
N VAL A 344 11.71 17.53 -3.03
CA VAL A 344 11.34 18.77 -3.73
C VAL A 344 10.16 19.47 -3.06
N ARG A 345 9.10 18.75 -2.68
CA ARG A 345 7.96 19.37 -1.99
C ARG A 345 8.32 19.85 -0.58
N LEU A 346 9.11 19.07 0.17
CA LEU A 346 9.59 19.46 1.50
C LEU A 346 10.52 20.68 1.45
N GLY A 347 11.37 20.80 0.43
CA GLY A 347 12.26 21.97 0.25
C GLY A 347 11.52 23.28 -0.01
N LYS A 348 10.26 23.22 -0.46
CA LYS A 348 9.39 24.40 -0.62
C LYS A 348 8.71 24.83 0.68
N LEU A 349 8.68 23.98 1.70
CA LEU A 349 8.19 24.36 3.02
C LEU A 349 9.22 25.32 3.63
N LYS A 350 8.84 26.60 3.77
CA LYS A 350 9.59 27.55 4.60
C LYS A 350 9.48 27.07 6.05
N MET A 351 10.38 26.17 6.44
CA MET A 351 10.62 25.85 7.83
C MET A 351 11.15 27.12 8.48
N GLY A 352 10.25 27.84 9.17
CA GLY A 352 10.56 29.14 9.76
C GLY A 352 11.87 29.09 10.53
N SER A 353 12.80 29.94 10.11
CA SER A 353 14.02 30.29 10.85
C SER A 353 13.66 31.14 12.06
#